data_AF-A0A453HJW0-F1
#
_entry.id   AF-A0A453HJW0-F1
#
_cell.length_a   1.000
_cell.length_b   1.000
_cell.length_c   1.000
_cell.angle_alpha   90.00
_cell.angle_beta   90.00
_cell.angle_gamma   90.00
#
_symmetry.space_group_name_H-M   'P 1'
#
loop_
_entity.id
_entity.type
_entity.pdbx_description
1 polymer ?
#
loop_
_entity_poly.entity_id
_entity_poly.type
_entity_poly.pdbx_seq_one_letter_code
_entity_poly.pdbx_strand_id
1 'polypeptide(L)'
;DQHNCRDICSTPDLMAKIMSPIYSETLIQDISTMSAWQDLVNGGFRVVHRLIRATEWTGRRLAHEISCSEQAVSNLERILDQGSTASQTLQIQAIEILTELALDPPINLATETKEKLINKQLKVFLNEGTEENLKVTAGKTLALLSKTATISVCIMSKYNNIADQVTEMLDAKNKIIYRTIAAEILENLCTHHAMDTEHVRDTLLPKVTVQICLCNSNI
;
A
#
# COMPACT_ATOMS: atom_id res chain seq x y z
N ASP A 1 11.88 15.16 9.97
CA ASP A 1 13.34 14.90 9.86
C ASP A 1 13.77 14.00 11.01
N GLN A 2 15.03 13.54 10.98
CA GLN A 2 15.59 12.59 11.95
C GLN A 2 15.66 13.15 13.37
N HIS A 3 15.85 14.47 13.52
CA HIS A 3 15.87 15.14 14.82
C HIS A 3 14.50 15.02 15.49
N ASN A 4 13.41 15.33 14.77
CA ASN A 4 12.06 15.18 15.31
C ASN A 4 11.74 13.73 15.71
N CYS A 5 12.22 12.75 14.94
CA CYS A 5 12.02 11.33 15.29
C CYS A 5 12.71 11.01 16.63
N ARG A 6 13.94 11.47 16.83
CA ARG A 6 14.70 11.28 18.06
C ARG A 6 14.01 11.95 19.26
N ASP A 7 13.53 13.17 19.09
CA ASP A 7 12.85 13.92 20.15
C ASP A 7 11.54 13.23 20.55
N ILE A 8 10.76 12.77 19.58
CA ILE A 8 9.53 12.00 19.84
C ILE A 8 9.83 10.70 20.59
N CYS A 9 10.87 9.98 20.18
CA CYS A 9 11.23 8.69 20.78
C CYS A 9 11.85 8.82 22.18
N SER A 10 12.46 9.97 22.49
CA SER A 10 13.08 10.24 23.79
C SER A 10 12.15 10.93 24.79
N THR A 11 11.03 11.50 24.32
CA THR A 11 10.03 12.11 25.19
C THR A 11 9.26 11.02 25.94
N PRO A 12 9.25 11.03 27.29
CA PRO A 12 8.51 10.05 28.09
C PRO A 12 7.03 9.99 27.72
N ASP A 13 6.49 8.77 27.64
CA ASP A 13 5.09 8.43 27.35
C ASP A 13 4.52 8.90 26.01
N LEU A 14 5.24 9.74 25.25
CA LEU A 14 4.73 10.29 24.00
C LEU A 14 4.52 9.20 22.95
N MET A 15 5.48 8.27 22.82
CA MET A 15 5.34 7.12 21.91
C MET A 15 4.14 6.26 22.28
N ALA A 16 3.97 5.95 23.57
CA ALA A 16 2.86 5.16 24.06
C ALA A 16 1.51 5.83 23.76
N LYS A 17 1.41 7.17 23.90
CA LYS A 17 0.21 7.94 23.55
C LYS A 17 -0.08 7.95 22.06
N ILE A 18 0.94 8.12 21.21
CA ILE A 18 0.81 8.08 19.75
C ILE A 18 0.34 6.70 19.28
N MET A 19 0.89 5.65 19.89
CA MET A 19 0.60 4.26 19.54
C MET A 19 -0.69 3.74 20.15
N SER A 20 -1.14 4.27 21.28
CA SER A 20 -2.30 3.76 22.03
C SER A 20 -3.53 3.48 21.15
N PRO A 21 -3.91 4.32 20.17
CA PRO A 21 -5.07 4.03 19.34
C PRO A 21 -4.93 2.77 18.49
N ILE A 22 -3.73 2.44 17.97
CA ILE A 22 -3.55 1.25 17.13
C ILE A 22 -3.84 -0.04 17.89
N TYR A 23 -3.62 -0.03 19.21
CA TYR A 23 -3.81 -1.17 20.10
C TYR A 23 -5.21 -1.18 20.77
N SER A 24 -6.05 -0.17 20.51
CA SER A 24 -7.37 -0.07 21.17
C SER A 24 -8.36 -1.10 20.61
N GLU A 25 -9.02 -1.85 21.49
CA GLU A 25 -10.10 -2.77 21.12
C GLU A 25 -11.35 -2.05 20.58
N THR A 26 -11.57 -0.81 21.02
CA THR A 26 -12.72 0.02 20.62
C THR A 26 -12.44 0.92 19.42
N LEU A 27 -11.22 0.86 18.84
CA LEU A 27 -10.76 1.79 17.80
C LEU A 27 -11.81 2.01 16.70
N ILE A 28 -12.33 0.92 16.14
CA ILE A 28 -13.30 0.93 15.03
C ILE A 28 -14.61 1.60 15.44
N GLN A 29 -15.08 1.36 16.66
CA GLN A 29 -16.28 2.01 17.19
C GLN A 29 -16.05 3.50 17.41
N ASP A 30 -14.91 3.88 17.99
CA ASP A 30 -14.59 5.26 18.35
C ASP A 30 -14.45 6.15 17.11
N ILE A 31 -13.72 5.68 16.08
CA ILE A 31 -13.56 6.43 14.83
C ILE A 31 -14.85 6.52 14.00
N SER A 32 -15.79 5.59 14.21
CA SER A 32 -17.10 5.61 13.53
C SER A 32 -18.09 6.55 14.22
N THR A 33 -17.89 6.82 15.51
CA THR A 33 -18.84 7.58 16.34
C THR A 33 -18.43 9.06 16.46
N MET A 34 -17.13 9.37 16.43
CA MET A 34 -16.60 10.71 16.70
C MET A 34 -15.57 11.15 15.66
N SER A 35 -15.86 12.21 14.91
CA SER A 35 -14.93 12.78 13.92
C SER A 35 -13.61 13.25 14.53
N ALA A 36 -13.65 13.85 15.74
CA ALA A 36 -12.44 14.28 16.45
C ALA A 36 -11.50 13.09 16.78
N TRP A 37 -12.06 11.92 17.07
CA TRP A 37 -11.28 10.69 17.26
C TRP A 37 -10.66 10.22 15.95
N GLN A 38 -11.42 10.28 14.85
CA GLN A 38 -10.89 9.95 13.53
C GLN A 38 -9.70 10.83 13.14
N ASP A 39 -9.77 12.15 13.38
CA ASP A 39 -8.67 13.08 13.12
C ASP A 39 -7.45 12.81 14.00
N LEU A 40 -7.67 12.53 15.28
CA LEU A 40 -6.62 12.16 16.24
C LEU A 40 -5.88 10.89 15.78
N VAL A 41 -6.64 9.83 15.45
CA VAL A 41 -6.09 8.55 14.99
C VAL A 41 -5.34 8.72 13.68
N ASN A 42 -5.91 9.46 12.73
CA ASN A 42 -5.27 9.75 11.45
C ASN A 42 -3.94 10.50 11.65
N GLY A 43 -3.92 11.50 12.55
CA GLY A 43 -2.72 12.20 12.94
C GLY A 43 -1.67 11.30 13.58
N GLY A 44 -2.10 10.43 14.50
CA GLY A 44 -1.25 9.42 15.16
C GLY A 44 -0.64 8.45 14.16
N PHE A 45 -1.45 7.81 13.32
CA PHE A 45 -0.98 6.83 12.33
C PHE A 45 0.01 7.45 11.34
N ARG A 46 -0.18 8.71 10.96
CA ARG A 46 0.79 9.44 10.14
C ARG A 46 2.13 9.64 10.82
N VAL A 47 2.15 9.83 12.14
CA VAL A 47 3.40 9.87 12.91
C VAL A 47 4.00 8.47 12.98
N VAL A 48 3.20 7.43 13.25
CA VAL A 48 3.65 6.02 13.29
C VAL A 48 4.31 5.61 11.97
N HIS A 49 3.66 5.83 10.83
CA HIS A 49 4.20 5.53 9.51
C HIS A 49 5.56 6.23 9.28
N ARG A 50 5.67 7.52 9.61
CA ARG A 50 6.92 8.27 9.48
C ARG A 50 8.03 7.74 10.39
N LEU A 51 7.69 7.29 11.60
CA LEU A 51 8.62 6.70 12.54
C LEU A 51 9.12 5.33 12.07
N ILE A 52 8.24 4.48 11.53
CA ILE A 52 8.62 3.19 10.93
C ILE A 52 9.63 3.41 9.81
N ARG A 53 9.39 4.40 8.93
CA ARG A 53 10.28 4.73 7.81
C ARG A 53 11.62 5.34 8.22
N ALA A 54 11.76 5.81 9.46
CA ALA A 54 13.06 6.26 9.94
C ALA A 54 13.96 5.03 10.11
N THR A 55 15.00 4.91 9.26
CA THR A 55 15.85 3.71 9.10
C THR A 55 16.70 3.34 10.32
N GLU A 56 16.53 4.03 11.45
CA GLU A 56 17.21 3.75 12.70
C GLU A 56 16.57 2.56 13.45
N TRP A 57 17.26 2.07 14.49
CA TRP A 57 16.79 0.98 15.36
C TRP A 57 15.34 1.17 15.85
N THR A 58 14.95 2.41 16.17
CA THR A 58 13.62 2.70 16.70
C THR A 58 12.49 2.42 15.71
N GLY A 59 12.69 2.71 14.41
CA GLY A 59 11.68 2.45 13.39
C GLY A 59 11.43 0.95 13.21
N ARG A 60 12.51 0.16 13.14
CA ARG A 60 12.44 -1.31 13.07
C ARG A 60 11.80 -1.93 14.30
N ARG A 61 12.14 -1.43 15.49
CA ARG A 61 11.51 -1.88 16.74
C ARG A 61 10.02 -1.60 16.73
N LEU A 62 9.60 -0.40 16.32
CA LEU A 62 8.19 -0.03 16.25
C LEU A 62 7.41 -0.91 15.27
N ALA A 63 7.97 -1.13 14.09
CA ALA A 63 7.40 -2.00 13.08
C ALA A 63 7.25 -3.45 13.62
N HIS A 64 8.27 -3.95 14.31
CA HIS A 64 8.21 -5.25 14.98
C HIS A 64 7.11 -5.31 16.05
N GLU A 65 7.03 -4.33 16.96
CA GLU A 65 6.01 -4.25 18.02
C GLU A 65 4.58 -4.24 17.47
N ILE A 66 4.34 -3.54 16.36
CA ILE A 66 3.03 -3.54 15.68
C ILE A 66 2.76 -4.92 15.07
N SER A 67 3.74 -5.47 14.33
CA SER A 67 3.58 -6.75 13.62
C SER A 67 3.30 -7.94 14.54
N CYS A 68 3.82 -7.91 15.78
CA CYS A 68 3.62 -8.96 16.78
C CYS A 68 2.30 -8.82 17.55
N SER A 69 1.56 -7.73 17.37
CA SER A 69 0.28 -7.51 18.04
C SER A 69 -0.88 -7.86 17.11
N GLU A 70 -1.58 -8.94 17.44
CA GLU A 70 -2.80 -9.36 16.73
C GLU A 70 -3.83 -8.23 16.70
N GLN A 71 -4.03 -7.53 17.83
CA GLN A 71 -4.96 -6.42 17.92
C GLN A 71 -4.58 -5.27 16.98
N ALA A 72 -3.30 -4.89 16.92
CA ALA A 72 -2.84 -3.81 16.05
C ALA A 72 -3.00 -4.16 14.57
N VAL A 73 -2.59 -5.37 14.17
CA VAL A 73 -2.73 -5.84 12.80
C VAL A 73 -4.20 -5.94 12.41
N SER A 74 -5.04 -6.53 13.26
CA SER A 74 -6.50 -6.64 13.05
C SER A 74 -7.16 -5.27 12.91
N ASN A 75 -6.77 -4.29 13.73
CA ASN A 75 -7.26 -2.93 13.62
C ASN A 75 -6.89 -2.27 12.28
N LEU A 76 -5.64 -2.43 11.82
CA LEU A 76 -5.22 -1.94 10.50
C LEU A 76 -6.00 -2.62 9.38
N GLU A 77 -6.17 -3.94 9.43
CA GLU A 77 -6.98 -4.71 8.45
C GLU A 77 -8.44 -4.23 8.42
N ARG A 78 -9.05 -4.00 9.59
CA ARG A 78 -10.44 -3.51 9.67
C ARG A 78 -10.60 -2.11 9.10
N ILE A 79 -9.60 -1.23 9.29
CA ILE A 79 -9.59 0.10 8.66
C ILE A 79 -9.45 -0.02 7.14
N LEU A 80 -8.66 -0.97 6.63
CA LEU A 80 -8.62 -1.26 5.19
C LEU A 80 -10.01 -1.62 4.66
N ASP A 81 -10.80 -2.35 5.44
CA ASP A 81 -12.10 -2.88 5.03
C ASP A 81 -13.30 -1.95 5.23
N GLN A 82 -13.20 -0.94 6.07
CA GLN A 82 -14.32 -0.07 6.49
C GLN A 82 -15.02 0.76 5.39
N GLY A 83 -14.53 0.76 4.14
CA GLY A 83 -15.20 1.47 3.04
C GLY A 83 -15.43 2.95 3.36
N SER A 84 -16.57 3.51 2.94
CA SER A 84 -16.90 4.94 3.10
C SER A 84 -17.11 5.42 4.54
N THR A 85 -17.05 4.53 5.54
CA THR A 85 -17.23 4.90 6.97
C THR A 85 -15.93 5.42 7.61
N ALA A 86 -14.77 4.95 7.15
CA ALA A 86 -13.48 5.52 7.53
C ALA A 86 -13.14 6.69 6.60
N SER A 87 -12.54 7.75 7.14
CA SER A 87 -11.97 8.80 6.29
C SER A 87 -10.94 8.16 5.37
N GLN A 88 -10.98 8.55 4.10
CA GLN A 88 -10.08 8.03 3.09
C GLN A 88 -8.61 8.25 3.45
N THR A 89 -8.32 9.34 4.16
CA THR A 89 -6.99 9.61 4.72
C THR A 89 -6.56 8.57 5.74
N LEU A 90 -7.45 8.13 6.63
CA LEU A 90 -7.14 7.10 7.61
C LEU A 90 -6.89 5.75 6.93
N GLN A 91 -7.67 5.42 5.89
CA GLN A 91 -7.43 4.23 5.08
C GLN A 91 -6.05 4.27 4.42
N ILE A 92 -5.67 5.40 3.84
CA ILE A 92 -4.32 5.61 3.28
C ILE A 92 -3.24 5.37 4.33
N GLN A 93 -3.40 5.90 5.55
CA GLN A 93 -2.42 5.68 6.62
C GLN A 93 -2.30 4.20 7.02
N ALA A 94 -3.42 3.45 7.08
CA ALA A 94 -3.38 2.02 7.35
C ALA A 94 -2.68 1.23 6.22
N ILE A 95 -2.93 1.60 4.95
CA ILE A 95 -2.25 1.02 3.79
C ILE A 95 -0.74 1.24 3.90
N GLU A 96 -0.33 2.48 4.19
CA GLU A 96 1.08 2.85 4.31
C GLU A 96 1.79 2.05 5.42
N ILE A 97 1.20 1.96 6.62
CA ILE A 97 1.77 1.19 7.72
C ILE A 97 1.91 -0.29 7.33
N LEU A 98 0.83 -0.94 6.86
CA LEU A 98 0.86 -2.35 6.49
C LEU A 98 1.85 -2.64 5.35
N THR A 99 2.05 -1.68 4.44
CA THR A 99 3.04 -1.80 3.36
C THR A 99 4.46 -1.83 3.91
N GLU A 100 4.81 -0.94 4.84
CA GLU A 100 6.13 -0.95 5.48
C GLU A 100 6.36 -2.26 6.25
N LEU A 101 5.35 -2.75 6.99
CA LEU A 101 5.44 -4.04 7.68
C LEU A 101 5.61 -5.23 6.73
N ALA A 102 4.96 -5.19 5.57
CA ALA A 102 5.02 -6.28 4.59
C ALA A 102 6.36 -6.33 3.84
N LEU A 103 7.05 -5.19 3.73
CA LEU A 103 8.32 -5.05 3.02
C LEU A 103 9.54 -5.32 3.90
N ASP A 104 9.45 -5.14 5.22
CA ASP A 104 10.59 -5.31 6.13
C ASP A 104 10.92 -6.80 6.32
N PRO A 105 12.04 -7.33 5.78
CA PRO A 105 12.30 -8.76 5.76
C PRO A 105 12.40 -9.45 7.14
N PRO A 106 12.95 -8.81 8.19
CA PRO A 106 12.91 -9.33 9.57
C PRO A 106 11.50 -9.46 10.14
N ILE A 107 10.50 -8.76 9.58
CA ILE A 107 9.12 -8.83 10.04
C ILE A 107 8.43 -10.01 9.38
N ASN A 108 8.07 -11.01 10.18
CA ASN A 108 7.26 -12.13 9.73
C ASN A 108 5.77 -11.79 9.79
N LEU A 109 5.34 -10.81 8.98
CA LEU A 109 3.92 -10.47 8.85
C LEU A 109 3.19 -11.67 8.20
N ALA A 110 2.05 -12.06 8.79
CA ALA A 110 1.28 -13.22 8.36
C ALA A 110 0.94 -13.17 6.86
N THR A 111 1.05 -14.31 6.18
CA THR A 111 0.72 -14.43 4.75
C THR A 111 -0.70 -13.96 4.47
N GLU A 112 -1.66 -14.32 5.33
CA GLU A 112 -3.06 -13.88 5.19
C GLU A 112 -3.19 -12.35 5.19
N THR A 113 -2.48 -11.64 6.07
CA THR A 113 -2.47 -10.18 6.12
C THR A 113 -1.88 -9.58 4.84
N LYS A 114 -0.77 -10.13 4.35
CA LYS A 114 -0.16 -9.69 3.07
C LYS A 114 -1.14 -9.89 1.92
N GLU A 115 -1.82 -11.03 1.86
CA GLU A 115 -2.82 -11.31 0.83
C GLU A 115 -4.04 -10.40 0.92
N LYS A 116 -4.55 -10.11 2.12
CA LYS A 116 -5.63 -9.14 2.35
C LYS A 116 -5.23 -7.75 1.83
N LEU A 117 -4.03 -7.29 2.17
CA LEU A 117 -3.49 -6.03 1.67
C LEU A 117 -3.45 -6.00 0.14
N ILE A 118 -2.86 -7.01 -0.49
CA ILE A 118 -2.75 -7.13 -1.96
C ILE A 118 -4.14 -7.14 -2.61
N ASN A 119 -5.05 -8.00 -2.14
CA ASN A 119 -6.40 -8.12 -2.67
C ASN A 119 -7.17 -6.80 -2.59
N LYS A 120 -7.02 -6.08 -1.48
CA LYS A 120 -7.67 -4.78 -1.32
C LYS A 120 -7.11 -3.76 -2.29
N GLN A 121 -5.78 -3.67 -2.42
CA GLN A 121 -5.17 -2.71 -3.33
C GLN A 121 -5.52 -2.99 -4.79
N LEU A 122 -5.58 -4.26 -5.21
CA LEU A 122 -6.01 -4.63 -6.56
C LEU A 122 -7.44 -4.14 -6.84
N LYS A 123 -8.38 -4.42 -5.93
CA LYS A 123 -9.77 -3.94 -6.06
C LYS A 123 -9.85 -2.41 -6.15
N VAL A 124 -9.10 -1.70 -5.31
CA VAL A 124 -9.10 -0.23 -5.24
C VAL A 124 -8.48 0.38 -6.50
N PHE A 125 -7.34 -0.14 -6.95
CA PHE A 125 -6.59 0.39 -8.08
C PHE A 125 -7.32 0.19 -9.41
N LEU A 126 -7.92 -0.99 -9.61
CA LEU A 126 -8.57 -1.35 -10.88
C LEU A 126 -9.98 -0.77 -11.01
N ASN A 127 -10.64 -0.43 -9.90
CA ASN A 127 -11.97 0.16 -9.93
C ASN A 127 -11.95 1.63 -10.43
N GLU A 128 -12.77 1.96 -11.43
CA GLU A 128 -12.87 3.32 -11.99
C GLU A 128 -13.52 4.32 -11.04
N GLY A 129 -14.45 3.87 -10.18
CA GLY A 129 -15.17 4.71 -9.23
C GLY A 129 -14.42 5.04 -7.94
N THR A 130 -13.16 4.60 -7.81
CA THR A 130 -12.33 4.91 -6.65
C THR A 130 -11.78 6.33 -6.73
N GLU A 131 -11.90 7.07 -5.64
CA GLU A 131 -11.27 8.38 -5.46
C GLU A 131 -9.77 8.35 -5.75
N GLU A 132 -9.29 9.42 -6.39
CA GLU A 132 -7.96 9.46 -7.02
C GLU A 132 -6.81 9.21 -6.03
N ASN A 133 -6.83 9.86 -4.86
CA ASN A 133 -5.74 9.72 -3.88
C ASN A 133 -5.61 8.29 -3.38
N LEU A 134 -6.73 7.63 -3.09
CA LEU A 134 -6.76 6.24 -2.66
C LEU A 134 -6.35 5.30 -3.79
N LYS A 135 -6.83 5.55 -5.02
CA LYS A 135 -6.45 4.78 -6.21
C LYS A 135 -4.94 4.86 -6.49
N VAL A 136 -4.36 6.06 -6.43
CA VAL A 136 -2.91 6.28 -6.58
C VAL A 136 -2.12 5.56 -5.48
N THR A 137 -2.58 5.67 -4.23
CA THR A 137 -1.92 5.01 -3.09
C THR A 137 -1.92 3.49 -3.25
N ALA A 138 -3.06 2.91 -3.63
CA ALA A 138 -3.19 1.49 -3.88
C ALA A 138 -2.26 0.99 -4.98
N GLY A 139 -2.23 1.72 -6.10
CA GLY A 139 -1.35 1.40 -7.22
C GLY A 139 0.14 1.47 -6.85
N LYS A 140 0.58 2.54 -6.17
CA LYS A 140 1.97 2.67 -5.68
C LYS A 140 2.34 1.56 -4.68
N THR A 141 1.39 1.18 -3.83
CA THR A 141 1.57 0.07 -2.88
C THR A 141 1.81 -1.25 -3.63
N LEU A 142 1.00 -1.55 -4.65
CA LEU A 142 1.19 -2.73 -5.48
C LEU A 142 2.54 -2.72 -6.21
N ALA A 143 2.92 -1.59 -6.80
CA ALA A 143 4.21 -1.42 -7.47
C ALA A 143 5.38 -1.62 -6.50
N LEU A 144 5.27 -1.16 -5.26
CA LEU A 144 6.32 -1.35 -4.26
C LEU A 144 6.43 -2.81 -3.79
N LEU A 145 5.28 -3.44 -3.51
CA LEU A 145 5.22 -4.83 -3.04
C LEU A 145 5.65 -5.83 -4.11
N SER A 146 5.32 -5.59 -5.39
CA SER A 146 5.67 -6.49 -6.50
C SER A 146 7.18 -6.58 -6.77
N LYS A 147 8.00 -5.70 -6.20
CA LYS A 147 9.47 -5.82 -6.27
C LYS A 147 9.98 -7.12 -5.66
N THR A 148 9.22 -7.75 -4.78
CA THR A 148 9.53 -9.07 -4.22
C THR A 148 8.92 -10.18 -5.08
N ALA A 149 9.73 -11.17 -5.47
CA ALA A 149 9.30 -12.28 -6.33
C ALA A 149 8.07 -13.03 -5.78
N THR A 150 8.03 -13.31 -4.46
CA THR A 150 6.91 -14.01 -3.82
C THR A 150 5.60 -13.25 -3.92
N ILE A 151 5.64 -11.92 -3.80
CA ILE A 151 4.46 -11.07 -3.92
C ILE A 151 4.04 -10.94 -5.39
N SER A 152 4.98 -10.85 -6.33
CA SER A 152 4.66 -10.87 -7.76
C SER A 152 3.89 -12.12 -8.16
N VAL A 153 4.33 -13.30 -7.71
CA VAL A 153 3.59 -14.56 -7.92
C VAL A 153 2.22 -14.53 -7.24
N CYS A 154 2.14 -14.00 -6.02
CA CYS A 154 0.86 -13.85 -5.32
C CYS A 154 -0.12 -12.98 -6.12
N ILE A 155 0.29 -11.79 -6.58
CA ILE A 155 -0.55 -10.87 -7.38
C ILE A 155 -1.11 -11.58 -8.61
N MET A 156 -0.26 -12.29 -9.35
CA MET A 156 -0.67 -13.04 -10.55
C MET A 156 -1.66 -14.17 -10.25
N SER A 157 -1.56 -14.80 -9.07
CA SER A 157 -2.47 -15.89 -8.67
C SER A 157 -3.85 -15.43 -8.22
N LYS A 158 -4.05 -14.14 -7.89
CA LYS A 158 -5.31 -13.65 -7.32
C LYS A 158 -6.39 -13.35 -8.37
N TYR A 159 -6.00 -13.04 -9.60
CA TYR A 159 -6.92 -12.72 -10.67
C TYR A 159 -6.41 -13.26 -12.00
N ASN A 160 -7.21 -14.11 -12.66
CA ASN A 160 -6.85 -14.76 -13.93
C ASN A 160 -6.56 -13.76 -15.07
N ASN A 161 -6.95 -12.49 -14.94
CA ASN A 161 -6.79 -11.45 -15.95
C ASN A 161 -6.08 -10.19 -15.41
N ILE A 162 -5.34 -10.28 -14.30
CA ILE A 162 -4.68 -9.08 -13.74
C ILE A 162 -3.71 -8.45 -14.74
N ALA A 163 -2.99 -9.29 -15.49
CA ALA A 163 -2.08 -8.85 -16.53
C ALA A 163 -2.81 -8.05 -17.62
N ASP A 164 -3.95 -8.53 -18.09
CA ASP A 164 -4.77 -7.81 -19.08
C ASP A 164 -5.28 -6.48 -18.50
N GLN A 165 -5.85 -6.50 -17.29
CA GLN A 165 -6.43 -5.32 -16.65
C GLN A 165 -5.39 -4.23 -16.39
N VAL A 166 -4.21 -4.58 -15.86
CA VAL A 166 -3.12 -3.61 -15.64
C VAL A 166 -2.56 -3.13 -16.99
N THR A 167 -2.51 -4.00 -18.01
CA THR A 167 -2.08 -3.64 -19.36
C THR A 167 -3.06 -2.68 -20.05
N GLU A 168 -4.36 -2.80 -19.81
CA GLU A 168 -5.37 -1.84 -20.25
C GLU A 168 -5.20 -0.46 -19.59
N MET A 169 -4.67 -0.40 -18.36
CA MET A 169 -4.40 0.89 -17.69
C MET A 169 -3.31 1.71 -18.38
N LEU A 170 -2.46 1.10 -19.21
CA LEU A 170 -1.55 1.85 -20.08
C LEU A 170 -2.34 2.75 -21.04
N ASP A 171 -3.52 2.33 -21.48
CA ASP A 171 -4.37 3.09 -22.40
C ASP A 171 -5.17 4.21 -21.72
N ALA A 172 -5.06 4.37 -20.39
CA ALA A 172 -5.81 5.36 -19.62
C ALA A 172 -5.56 6.78 -20.18
N LYS A 173 -6.49 7.28 -21.01
CA LYS A 173 -6.25 8.40 -21.95
C LYS A 173 -5.77 9.70 -21.30
N ASN A 174 -6.09 9.93 -20.03
CA ASN A 174 -5.91 11.25 -19.40
C ASN A 174 -5.13 11.26 -18.08
N LYS A 175 -4.53 10.15 -17.63
CA LYS A 175 -3.85 10.11 -16.32
C LYS A 175 -2.49 9.42 -16.40
N ILE A 176 -1.46 10.22 -16.70
CA ILE A 176 -0.04 9.79 -16.76
C ILE A 176 0.33 8.98 -15.52
N ILE A 177 -0.11 9.42 -14.34
CA ILE A 177 0.18 8.74 -13.07
C ILE A 177 -0.30 7.28 -13.03
N TYR A 178 -1.46 6.96 -13.63
CA TYR A 178 -1.95 5.58 -13.67
C TYR A 178 -1.14 4.72 -14.63
N ARG A 179 -0.71 5.30 -15.76
CA ARG A 179 0.15 4.61 -16.73
C ARG A 179 1.52 4.31 -16.13
N THR A 180 2.12 5.28 -15.44
CA THR A 180 3.41 5.09 -14.75
C THR A 180 3.33 3.98 -13.73
N ILE A 181 2.30 4.00 -12.87
CA ILE A 181 2.10 2.95 -11.87
C ILE A 181 1.87 1.58 -12.53
N ALA A 182 1.03 1.51 -13.56
CA ALA A 182 0.76 0.26 -14.28
C ALA A 182 2.03 -0.30 -14.93
N ALA A 183 2.85 0.55 -15.54
CA ALA A 183 4.14 0.18 -16.11
C ALA A 183 5.10 -0.37 -15.05
N GLU A 184 5.23 0.28 -13.88
CA GLU A 184 6.07 -0.20 -12.78
C GLU A 184 5.60 -1.58 -12.27
N ILE A 185 4.29 -1.79 -12.15
CA ILE A 185 3.75 -3.10 -11.76
C ILE A 185 4.11 -4.16 -12.81
N LEU A 186 3.85 -3.89 -14.09
CA LEU A 186 4.12 -4.83 -15.19
C LEU A 186 5.61 -5.16 -15.32
N GLU A 187 6.48 -4.16 -15.16
CA GLU A 187 7.94 -4.34 -15.14
C GLU A 187 8.36 -5.31 -14.03
N ASN A 188 7.86 -5.11 -12.81
CA ASN A 188 8.16 -5.99 -11.68
C ASN A 188 7.65 -7.43 -11.91
N LEU A 189 6.44 -7.57 -12.44
CA LEU A 189 5.86 -8.88 -12.74
C LEU A 189 6.64 -9.63 -13.83
N CYS A 190 7.10 -8.91 -14.87
CA CYS A 190 7.95 -9.46 -15.92
C CYS A 190 9.33 -9.86 -15.38
N THR A 191 9.95 -9.01 -14.56
CA THR A 191 11.27 -9.25 -13.95
C THR A 191 11.32 -10.54 -13.15
N HIS A 192 10.21 -10.87 -12.47
CA HIS A 192 10.10 -12.08 -11.66
C HIS A 192 9.50 -13.28 -12.41
N HIS A 193 9.39 -13.21 -13.74
CA HIS A 193 8.78 -14.24 -14.59
C HIS A 193 7.39 -14.67 -14.11
N ALA A 194 6.64 -13.76 -13.50
CA ALA A 194 5.32 -14.04 -12.99
C ALA A 194 4.25 -14.00 -14.10
N MET A 195 4.56 -13.34 -15.22
CA MET A 195 3.70 -13.26 -16.41
C MET A 195 4.05 -14.33 -17.44
N ASP A 196 3.02 -14.86 -18.11
CA ASP A 196 3.21 -15.79 -19.20
C ASP A 196 3.86 -15.12 -20.41
N THR A 197 4.78 -15.86 -21.05
CA THR A 197 5.59 -15.37 -22.18
C THR A 197 4.75 -15.04 -23.41
N GLU A 198 3.61 -15.70 -23.63
CA GLU A 198 2.68 -15.39 -24.72
C GLU A 198 2.03 -14.03 -24.48
N HIS A 199 1.49 -13.80 -23.27
CA HIS A 199 0.90 -12.50 -22.92
C HIS A 199 1.91 -11.35 -23.03
N VAL A 200 3.16 -11.54 -22.58
CA VAL A 200 4.21 -10.52 -22.71
C VAL A 200 4.45 -10.19 -24.18
N ARG A 201 4.62 -11.21 -25.03
CA ARG A 201 4.95 -11.05 -26.45
C ARG A 201 3.80 -10.46 -27.26
N ASP A 202 2.60 -10.96 -27.05
CA ASP A 202 1.47 -10.75 -27.95
C ASP A 202 0.56 -9.58 -27.51
N THR A 203 0.59 -9.22 -26.22
CA THR A 203 -0.25 -8.15 -25.66
C THR A 203 0.56 -6.96 -25.14
N LEU A 204 1.53 -7.20 -24.26
CA LEU A 204 2.25 -6.12 -23.56
C LEU A 204 3.24 -5.40 -24.48
N LEU A 205 4.13 -6.12 -25.16
CA LEU A 205 5.16 -5.53 -26.03
C LEU A 205 4.57 -4.63 -27.13
N PRO A 206 3.51 -5.02 -27.86
CA PRO A 206 2.88 -4.14 -28.84
C PRO A 206 2.39 -2.82 -28.25
N LYS A 207 1.73 -2.86 -27.08
CA LYS A 207 1.20 -1.66 -26.43
C LYS A 207 2.30 -0.71 -25.94
N VAL A 208 3.33 -1.24 -25.30
CA VAL A 208 4.49 -0.43 -24.85
C VAL A 208 5.20 0.19 -26.05
N THR A 209 5.37 -0.57 -27.14
CA THR A 209 6.00 -0.07 -28.37
C THR A 209 5.21 1.09 -28.97
N VAL A 210 3.87 0.97 -29.07
CA VAL A 210 3.01 2.05 -29.55
C VAL A 210 3.15 3.31 -28.68
N GLN A 211 3.18 3.17 -27.35
CA GLN A 211 3.35 4.32 -26.45
C GLN A 211 4.70 5.02 -26.64
N ILE A 212 5.80 4.27 -26.75
CA ILE A 212 7.14 4.83 -26.99
C ILE A 212 7.18 5.58 -28.34
N CYS A 213 6.62 4.99 -29.40
CA CYS A 213 6.56 5.61 -30.72
C CYS A 213 5.75 6.92 -30.70
N LEU A 214 4.64 6.98 -29.97
CA LEU A 214 3.83 8.19 -29.81
C LEU A 214 4.55 9.29 -29.02
N CYS A 215 5.35 8.93 -28.01
CA CYS A 215 6.17 9.89 -27.27
C CYS A 215 7.29 10.49 -28.15
N ASN A 216 7.92 9.69 -29.01
CA ASN A 216 9.00 10.12 -29.90
C ASN A 216 8.51 10.94 -31.12
N SER A 217 7.22 10.88 -31.45
CA SER A 217 6.62 11.64 -32.55
C SER A 217 6.24 13.08 -32.19
N ASN A 218 6.36 13.45 -30.91
CA ASN A 218 6.00 14.77 -30.36
C ASN A 218 7.24 15.59 -29.94
N ILE A 219 8.44 15.21 -30.41
CA ILE A 219 9.72 15.93 -30.26
C ILE A 219 10.17 16.38 -31.65
#